data_AF-A0A1Y6JP13-F1
#
_entry.id   AF-A0A1Y6JP13-F1
#
_cell.length_a   1.000
_cell.length_b   1.000
_cell.length_c   1.000
_cell.angle_alpha   90.00
_cell.angle_beta   90.00
_cell.angle_gamma   90.00
#
_symmetry.space_group_name_H-M   'P 1'
#
loop_
_entity.id
_entity.type
_entity.pdbx_description
1 polymer ?
#
loop_
_entity_poly.entity_id
_entity_poly.type
_entity_poly.pdbx_seq_one_letter_code
_entity_poly.pdbx_strand_id
1 'polypeptide(L)'
;MENISLLLSEALAPYKASIGPAGARGERLVTLRDASGACVIERMFTADQLGDKRQLTDVVDGLHRDLMVAEGRIEPCVIAAMRNAAMSRTFVGAPTFA
;
A
#
# COMPACT_ATOMS: atom_id res chain seq x y z
N MET A 1 6.67 -20.85 12.93
CA MET A 1 7.06 -19.55 12.33
C MET A 1 5.80 -18.82 11.83
N GLU A 2 4.70 -18.86 12.60
CA GLU A 2 3.36 -18.39 12.18
C GLU A 2 2.89 -17.12 12.90
N ASN A 3 3.55 -16.74 13.99
CA ASN A 3 3.12 -15.58 14.78
C ASN A 3 3.31 -14.24 14.05
N ILE A 4 4.33 -14.09 13.21
CA ILE A 4 4.67 -12.78 12.62
C ILE A 4 3.63 -12.37 11.56
N SER A 5 3.21 -13.29 10.69
CA SER A 5 2.14 -13.03 9.70
C SER A 5 0.80 -12.70 10.35
N LEU A 6 0.54 -13.32 11.51
CA LEU A 6 -0.68 -13.12 12.27
C LEU A 6 -0.68 -11.74 12.94
N LEU A 7 0.43 -11.38 13.60
CA LEU A 7 0.64 -10.05 14.19
C LEU A 7 0.55 -8.92 13.15
N LEU A 8 1.13 -9.13 11.96
CA LEU A 8 1.02 -8.17 10.85
C LEU A 8 -0.42 -8.01 10.39
N SER A 9 -1.17 -9.11 10.26
CA SER A 9 -2.58 -9.06 9.87
C SER A 9 -3.47 -8.41 10.94
N GLU A 10 -3.18 -8.63 12.22
CA GLU A 10 -3.90 -7.97 13.32
C GLU A 10 -3.62 -6.47 13.37
N ALA A 11 -2.36 -6.06 13.20
CA ALA A 11 -1.96 -4.67 13.23
C ALA A 11 -2.45 -3.87 12.00
N LEU A 12 -2.63 -4.55 10.87
CA LEU A 12 -3.04 -3.95 9.59
C LEU A 12 -4.49 -4.25 9.23
N ALA A 13 -5.32 -4.73 10.16
CA ALA A 13 -6.73 -5.01 9.91
C ALA A 13 -7.45 -3.76 9.35
N PRO A 14 -8.25 -3.87 8.28
CA PRO A 14 -8.83 -5.09 7.69
C PRO A 14 -7.98 -5.83 6.64
N TYR A 15 -6.72 -5.42 6.42
CA TYR A 15 -5.83 -6.00 5.41
C TYR A 15 -5.18 -7.31 5.90
N LYS A 16 -5.09 -8.30 5.01
CA LYS A 16 -4.41 -9.58 5.28
C LYS A 16 -2.96 -9.52 4.82
N ALA A 17 -2.04 -9.65 5.77
CA ALA A 17 -0.61 -9.79 5.50
C ALA A 17 -0.25 -11.26 5.27
N SER A 18 0.45 -11.54 4.17
CA SER A 18 1.00 -12.86 3.83
C SER A 18 2.51 -12.75 3.70
N ILE A 19 3.25 -13.65 4.33
CA ILE A 19 4.71 -13.73 4.22
C ILE A 19 5.04 -14.93 3.33
N GLY A 20 5.63 -14.66 2.17
CA GLY A 20 6.10 -15.63 1.21
C GLY A 20 7.36 -16.38 1.69
N PRO A 21 7.82 -17.34 0.88
CA PRO A 21 9.00 -18.14 1.21
C PRO A 21 10.25 -17.26 1.36
N ALA A 22 11.20 -17.73 2.18
CA ALA A 22 12.49 -17.08 2.31
C ALA A 22 13.28 -17.24 1.00
N GLY A 23 13.72 -16.11 0.44
CA GLY A 23 14.61 -16.02 -0.70
C GLY A 23 16.05 -16.41 -0.36
N ALA A 24 16.92 -16.33 -1.37
CA ALA A 24 18.30 -16.82 -1.31
C ALA A 24 19.14 -16.17 -0.21
N ARG A 25 18.82 -14.95 0.23
CA ARG A 25 19.53 -14.25 1.32
C ARG A 25 18.71 -14.16 2.61
N GLY A 26 17.63 -14.94 2.70
CA GLY A 26 16.70 -14.88 3.83
C GLY A 26 15.73 -13.70 3.77
N GLU A 27 15.66 -12.99 2.63
CA GLU A 27 14.60 -12.00 2.41
C GLU A 27 13.25 -12.70 2.27
N ARG A 28 12.16 -12.10 2.73
CA ARG A 28 10.80 -12.62 2.62
C ARG A 28 9.92 -11.60 1.96
N LEU A 29 9.14 -12.07 0.99
CA LEU A 29 8.14 -11.24 0.33
C LEU A 29 6.94 -11.09 1.26
N VAL A 30 6.59 -9.86 1.63
CA VAL A 30 5.37 -9.56 2.38
C VAL A 30 4.37 -8.94 1.42
N THR A 31 3.24 -9.61 1.27
CA THR A 31 2.13 -9.18 0.42
C THR A 31 0.95 -8.83 1.31
N LEU A 32 0.42 -7.62 1.16
CA LEU A 32 -0.83 -7.19 1.77
C LEU A 32 -1.96 -7.28 0.77
N ARG A 33 -3.04 -7.91 1.20
CA ARG A 33 -4.29 -8.01 0.45
C ARG A 33 -5.40 -7.28 1.16
N ASP A 34 -6.20 -6.58 0.37
CA ASP A 34 -7.44 -5.98 0.81
C ASP A 34 -8.51 -7.04 1.12
N ALA A 35 -9.62 -6.64 1.75
CA ALA A 35 -10.78 -7.49 2.00
C ALA A 35 -11.34 -8.14 0.71
N SER A 36 -11.19 -7.48 -0.43
CA SER A 36 -11.51 -8.03 -1.77
C SER A 36 -10.54 -9.11 -2.26
N GLY A 37 -9.42 -9.32 -1.58
CA GLY A 37 -8.34 -10.23 -1.98
C GLY A 37 -7.35 -9.63 -2.97
N ALA A 38 -7.54 -8.37 -3.39
CA ALA A 38 -6.60 -7.66 -4.26
C ALA A 38 -5.29 -7.34 -3.52
N CYS A 39 -4.16 -7.58 -4.18
CA CYS A 39 -2.84 -7.20 -3.65
C CYS A 39 -2.69 -5.68 -3.72
N VAL A 40 -2.67 -5.02 -2.56
CA VAL A 40 -2.49 -3.57 -2.44
C VAL A 40 -1.02 -3.20 -2.27
N ILE A 41 -0.25 -4.01 -1.56
CA ILE A 41 1.19 -3.78 -1.34
C ILE A 41 1.94 -5.10 -1.46
N GLU A 42 3.11 -5.04 -2.07
CA GLU A 42 4.07 -6.14 -2.12
C GLU A 42 5.49 -5.58 -1.90
N ARG A 43 6.16 -6.02 -0.81
CA ARG A 43 7.52 -5.58 -0.47
C ARG A 43 8.36 -6.71 0.09
N MET A 44 9.65 -6.72 -0.24
CA MET A 44 10.62 -7.65 0.36
C MET A 44 11.22 -7.06 1.64
N PHE A 45 11.24 -7.87 2.69
CA PHE A 45 11.87 -7.55 3.97
C PHE A 45 12.94 -8.58 4.29
N THR A 46 14.05 -8.16 4.90
CA THR A 46 15.11 -9.10 5.30
C THR A 46 14.70 -9.88 6.56
N ALA A 47 15.35 -11.01 6.80
CA ALA A 47 15.12 -11.81 8.02
C ALA A 47 15.37 -11.00 9.31
N ASP A 48 16.29 -10.04 9.29
CA ASP A 48 16.58 -9.14 10.42
C ASP A 48 15.36 -8.28 10.77
N GLN A 49 14.72 -7.70 9.74
CA GLN A 49 13.53 -6.86 9.87
C GLN A 49 12.30 -7.59 10.39
N LEU A 50 12.17 -8.86 10.05
CA LEU A 50 11.09 -9.72 10.54
C LEU A 50 11.45 -10.45 11.85
N GLY A 51 12.73 -10.46 12.23
CA GLY A 51 13.25 -11.15 13.39
C GLY A 51 13.31 -10.27 14.63
N ASP A 52 13.59 -8.98 14.46
CA ASP A 52 13.66 -8.02 15.56
C ASP A 52 12.32 -7.31 15.80
N LYS A 53 11.87 -7.28 17.07
CA LYS A 53 10.57 -6.71 17.45
C LYS A 53 10.49 -5.20 17.16
N ARG A 54 11.60 -4.46 17.29
CA ARG A 54 11.64 -3.02 17.01
C ARG A 54 11.56 -2.76 15.51
N GLN A 55 12.32 -3.54 14.72
CA GLN A 55 12.27 -3.44 13.27
C GLN A 55 10.90 -3.86 12.73
N LEU A 56 10.25 -4.86 13.32
CA LEU A 56 8.90 -5.25 12.93
C LEU A 56 7.88 -4.11 13.13
N THR A 57 8.01 -3.32 14.19
CA THR A 57 7.17 -2.12 14.39
C THR A 57 7.41 -1.08 13.29
N ASP A 58 8.66 -0.85 12.89
CA ASP A 58 9.00 0.06 11.79
C ASP A 58 8.47 -0.45 10.44
N VAL A 59 8.55 -1.76 10.19
CA VAL A 59 7.95 -2.43 9.03
C VAL A 59 6.44 -2.23 8.99
N VAL A 60 5.75 -2.44 10.11
CA VAL A 60 4.29 -2.23 10.21
C VAL A 60 3.93 -0.77 9.94
N ASP A 61 4.66 0.19 10.51
CA ASP A 61 4.43 1.63 10.28
C ASP A 61 4.66 2.03 8.82
N GLY A 62 5.73 1.50 8.21
CA GLY A 62 6.02 1.67 6.79
C GLY A 62 4.92 1.13 5.90
N LEU A 63 4.46 -0.11 6.17
CA LEU A 63 3.35 -0.74 5.45
C LEU A 63 2.03 0.04 5.61
N HIS A 64 1.76 0.60 6.79
CA HIS A 64 0.59 1.44 7.03
C HIS A 64 0.65 2.73 6.21
N ARG A 65 1.83 3.37 6.13
CA ARG A 65 2.04 4.53 5.24
C ARG A 65 1.84 4.19 3.77
N ASP A 66 2.45 3.09 3.32
CA ASP A 66 2.26 2.58 1.96
C ASP A 66 0.76 2.31 1.68
N LEU A 67 0.00 1.83 2.68
CA LEU A 67 -1.45 1.57 2.58
C LEU A 67 -2.24 2.87 2.41
N MET A 68 -1.91 3.90 3.19
CA MET A 68 -2.53 5.23 3.05
C MET A 68 -2.28 5.86 1.67
N VAL A 69 -1.15 5.54 1.05
CA VAL A 69 -0.83 5.95 -0.33
C VAL A 69 -1.62 5.09 -1.33
N ALA A 70 -1.64 3.77 -1.17
CA ALA A 70 -2.32 2.83 -2.07
C ALA A 70 -3.85 3.01 -2.08
N GLU A 71 -4.46 3.34 -0.94
CA GLU A 71 -5.91 3.66 -0.83
C GLU A 71 -6.28 5.01 -1.47
N GLY A 72 -5.31 5.82 -1.92
CA GLY A 72 -5.59 7.12 -2.52
C GLY A 72 -6.03 8.18 -1.50
N ARG A 73 -5.85 7.96 -0.18
CA ARG A 73 -5.95 9.03 0.83
C ARG A 73 -4.80 10.03 0.73
N ILE A 74 -3.71 9.65 0.08
CA ILE A 74 -2.64 10.52 -0.37
C ILE A 74 -2.45 10.28 -1.86
N GLU A 75 -2.90 11.20 -2.71
CA GLU A 75 -2.63 11.09 -4.14
C GLU A 75 -1.12 11.29 -4.40
N PRO A 76 -0.47 10.44 -5.23
CA PRO A 76 0.82 10.79 -5.77
C PRO A 76 0.64 12.08 -6.58
N CYS A 77 1.27 13.15 -6.10
CA CYS A 77 1.08 14.53 -6.59
C CYS A 77 1.15 14.68 -8.12
N VAL A 78 1.84 13.77 -8.80
CA VAL A 78 2.00 13.74 -10.26
C VAL A 78 0.72 13.27 -11.00
N ILE A 79 -0.05 12.32 -10.46
CA ILE A 79 -1.27 11.79 -11.12
C ILE A 79 -2.45 12.74 -10.93
N ALA A 80 -2.59 13.32 -9.74
CA ALA A 80 -3.59 14.34 -9.43
C ALA A 80 -3.42 15.59 -10.31
N ALA A 81 -2.19 16.09 -10.47
CA ALA A 81 -1.91 17.27 -11.29
C ALA A 81 -2.25 17.05 -12.78
N MET A 82 -1.92 15.87 -13.33
CA MET A 82 -2.25 15.52 -14.72
C MET A 82 -3.76 15.40 -14.94
N ARG A 83 -4.50 14.80 -13.99
CA ARG A 83 -5.96 14.64 -14.09
C ARG A 83 -6.71 15.98 -13.90
N ASN A 84 -6.23 16.86 -13.01
CA ASN A 84 -6.82 18.18 -12.79
C ASN A 84 -6.56 19.14 -13.99
N ALA A 85 -5.40 19.05 -14.63
CA ALA A 85 -5.09 19.79 -15.85
C ALA A 85 -5.99 19.40 -17.04
N ALA A 86 -6.38 18.12 -17.14
CA ALA A 86 -7.28 17.64 -18.19
C ALA A 86 -8.76 18.06 -17.95
N MET A 87 -9.17 18.20 -16.69
CA MET A 87 -10.55 18.54 -16.33
C MET A 87 -10.85 20.05 -16.41
N SER A 88 -9.84 20.90 -16.37
CA SER A 88 -9.98 22.37 -16.47
C SER A 88 -10.23 22.89 -17.90
N ARG A 89 -10.40 22.03 -18.92
CA ARG A 89 -10.60 22.46 -20.32
C ARG A 89 -11.99 22.22 -20.91
N THR A 90 -13.00 21.89 -20.09
CA THR A 90 -14.33 21.53 -20.63
C THR A 90 -15.52 22.26 -19.99
N PHE A 91 -15.34 23.52 -19.58
CA PHE A 91 -16.48 24.41 -19.30
C PHE A 91 -16.23 25.82 -19.87
N VAL A 92 -16.45 25.97 -21.17
CA VAL A 92 -16.97 27.19 -21.76
C VAL A 92 -17.99 26.72 -22.81
N GLY A 93 -19.26 26.66 -22.43
CA GLY A 93 -20.15 27.80 -22.59
C GLY A 93 -20.98 27.55 -23.84
N ALA A 94 -22.17 26.96 -23.65
CA ALA A 94 -23.16 26.83 -24.70
C ALA A 94 -23.48 28.22 -25.28
N PRO A 95 -23.51 28.41 -26.61
CA PRO A 95 -24.23 29.55 -27.17
C PRO A 95 -25.68 29.14 -27.39
N THR A 96 -26.56 29.61 -26.50
CA THR A 96 -27.96 29.86 -26.86
C THR A 96 -28.02 31.28 -27.40
N PHE A 97 -28.40 31.45 -28.67
CA PHE A 97 -29.01 32.70 -29.12
C PHE A 97 -30.05 32.42 -30.20
N ALA A 98 -31.12 33.20 -30.12
CA ALA A 98 -32.37 33.16 -30.88
C ALA A 98 -32.20 33.42 -32.38
#